data_AF-A0A8J4AUA0-F1
#
_entry.id   AF-A0A8J4AUA0-F1
#
_cell.length_a   1.000
_cell.length_b   1.000
_cell.length_c   1.000
_cell.angle_alpha   90.00
_cell.angle_beta   90.00
_cell.angle_gamma   90.00
#
_symmetry.space_group_name_H-M   'P 1'
#
loop_
_entity.id
_entity.type
_entity.pdbx_description
1 polymer ?
#
loop_
_entity_poly.entity_id
_entity_poly.type
_entity_poly.pdbx_seq_one_letter_code
_entity_poly.pdbx_strand_id
1 'polypeptide(L)'
;MPGTRNPYSFKSGWEACYTSSLNNMMALAEHYVQNTLGEDISGIKQRIAVIPAELNGYCNFGGLAGLGCTGSRCYSWINGLFANNLYLYLHEMGHNMGLYHSRIPGRDYGDDTCTMGNARTCFNAPNMWRLGWVSPLPGGDLNGTTLPVGRVMTFFLPGQNENPKSYLRINPTWAITGREISSTTKAPVPAFFISHRYKEVPFDNLSPANSHIAVHTYNGTRDPQSYQNVTLEASILVKGVYRAPMPFGLVVRFLSYKSGGNATITLCRAGREIENQGGSSCFDGLDNDCDGLVDLADPDCAGVPRPQPQPPSPRPPPSPGRSPPPSPPRPSPSPPSHPIPPPSPPSHPISPPSPPSHPISPPPSHPISPPSHPISPPSHPISPPSHPISPPSPPSHPISPPSLPSHPISPPSPPSPPLLPLPPPLQPSPPASPMHPQVPSPPPRPSPRPFPSPHPSSPRLFPSPRMSSPRPFLSPRTSSPRPPPSPRPASRPPPSPRP
;
A
#
# COMPACT_ATOMS: atom_id res chain seq x y z
N MET A 1 7.13 -24.52 -49.00
CA MET A 1 7.89 -24.43 -47.73
C MET A 1 7.35 -25.49 -46.78
N PRO A 2 8.18 -26.36 -46.20
CA PRO A 2 7.73 -27.38 -45.26
C PRO A 2 7.06 -26.69 -44.07
N GLY A 3 5.89 -27.18 -43.68
CA GLY A 3 5.05 -26.57 -42.65
C GLY A 3 5.82 -26.37 -41.35
N THR A 4 5.99 -25.10 -40.97
CA THR A 4 6.42 -24.69 -39.64
C THR A 4 5.36 -25.15 -38.66
N ARG A 5 5.55 -26.33 -38.05
CA ARG A 5 4.83 -26.66 -36.83
C ARG A 5 5.12 -25.54 -35.86
N ASN A 6 4.07 -24.85 -35.43
CA ASN A 6 4.17 -23.87 -34.38
C ASN A 6 4.85 -24.54 -33.17
N PRO A 7 6.06 -24.10 -32.75
CA PRO A 7 6.77 -24.75 -31.63
C PRO A 7 6.02 -24.55 -30.30
N TYR A 8 5.04 -23.66 -30.28
CA TYR A 8 4.17 -23.38 -29.16
C TYR A 8 2.94 -24.28 -29.22
N SER A 9 2.83 -25.18 -28.24
CA SER A 9 1.63 -26.01 -28.06
C SER A 9 0.56 -25.21 -27.34
N PHE A 10 -0.55 -24.94 -28.05
CA PHE A 10 -1.73 -24.31 -27.49
C PHE A 10 -2.78 -25.36 -27.21
N LYS A 11 -3.28 -25.37 -25.97
CA LYS A 11 -4.40 -26.20 -25.59
C LYS A 11 -5.70 -25.44 -25.88
N SER A 12 -6.78 -26.17 -26.18
CA SER A 12 -8.10 -25.60 -26.40
C SER A 12 -8.98 -25.73 -25.16
N GLY A 13 -10.11 -25.02 -25.16
CA GLY A 13 -11.02 -25.04 -24.03
C GLY A 13 -10.42 -24.46 -22.75
N TRP A 14 -10.83 -24.99 -21.60
CA TRP A 14 -10.37 -24.56 -20.26
C TRP A 14 -8.85 -24.66 -20.09
N GLU A 15 -8.20 -25.59 -20.79
CA GLU A 15 -6.77 -25.79 -20.65
C GLU A 15 -5.94 -24.67 -21.30
N ALA A 16 -6.54 -23.87 -22.18
CA ALA A 16 -5.90 -22.67 -22.77
C ALA A 16 -5.46 -21.66 -21.70
N CYS A 17 -6.08 -21.73 -20.51
CA CYS A 17 -5.89 -20.82 -19.40
C CYS A 17 -4.92 -21.37 -18.35
N TYR A 18 -4.35 -22.57 -18.57
CA TYR A 18 -3.29 -23.09 -17.71
C TYR A 18 -2.03 -22.26 -17.88
N THR A 19 -1.24 -22.16 -16.80
CA THR A 19 0.00 -21.39 -16.78
C THR A 19 0.95 -21.76 -17.92
N SER A 20 1.00 -23.04 -18.33
CA SER A 20 1.80 -23.48 -19.47
C SER A 20 1.33 -22.90 -20.81
N SER A 21 0.02 -22.89 -21.06
CA SER A 21 -0.56 -22.30 -22.27
C SER A 21 -0.44 -20.78 -22.30
N LEU A 22 -0.65 -20.12 -21.16
CA LEU A 22 -0.43 -18.68 -21.01
C LEU A 22 1.04 -18.29 -21.26
N ASN A 23 1.99 -19.07 -20.73
CA ASN A 23 3.42 -18.88 -20.97
C ASN A 23 3.79 -19.11 -22.45
N ASN A 24 3.19 -20.12 -23.10
CA ASN A 24 3.42 -20.37 -24.53
C ASN A 24 2.90 -19.21 -25.40
N MET A 25 1.75 -18.61 -25.05
CA MET A 25 1.22 -17.44 -25.75
C MET A 25 2.14 -16.23 -25.59
N MET A 26 2.64 -15.99 -24.38
CA MET A 26 3.64 -14.95 -24.12
C MET A 26 4.92 -15.18 -24.91
N ALA A 27 5.44 -16.41 -24.92
CA ALA A 27 6.67 -16.76 -25.63
C ALA A 27 6.52 -16.61 -27.16
N LEU A 28 5.36 -16.95 -27.72
CA LEU A 28 5.06 -16.69 -29.13
C LEU A 28 5.05 -15.19 -29.43
N ALA A 29 4.44 -14.37 -28.56
CA ALA A 29 4.42 -12.92 -28.72
C ALA A 29 5.84 -12.33 -28.65
N GLU A 30 6.66 -12.73 -27.67
CA GLU A 30 8.06 -12.31 -27.56
C GLU A 30 8.86 -12.70 -28.82
N HIS A 31 8.70 -13.93 -29.32
CA HIS A 31 9.38 -14.40 -30.52
C HIS A 31 8.98 -13.59 -31.76
N TYR A 32 7.70 -13.24 -31.91
CA TYR A 32 7.24 -12.39 -33.01
C TYR A 32 7.89 -10.99 -32.95
N VAL A 33 7.90 -10.36 -31.77
CA VAL A 33 8.51 -9.05 -31.56
C VAL A 33 10.01 -9.09 -31.91
N GLN A 34 10.74 -10.10 -31.44
CA GLN A 34 12.18 -10.20 -31.69
C GLN A 34 12.52 -10.56 -33.14
N ASN A 35 11.86 -11.57 -33.69
CA ASN A 35 12.29 -12.18 -34.96
C ASN A 35 11.55 -11.66 -36.18
N THR A 36 10.37 -11.08 -35.99
CA THR A 36 9.58 -10.50 -37.10
C THR A 36 9.66 -8.99 -37.10
N LEU A 37 9.49 -8.34 -35.95
CA LEU A 37 9.58 -6.88 -35.86
C LEU A 37 11.04 -6.40 -35.70
N GLY A 38 11.96 -7.27 -35.29
CA GLY A 38 13.37 -6.92 -35.12
C GLY A 38 13.67 -6.08 -33.88
N GLU A 39 12.76 -6.08 -32.89
CA GLU A 39 12.86 -5.24 -31.70
C GLU A 39 13.62 -5.94 -30.57
N ASP A 40 14.57 -5.23 -29.94
CA ASP A 40 15.27 -5.75 -28.77
C ASP A 40 14.47 -5.52 -27.48
N ILE A 41 13.90 -6.60 -26.96
CA ILE A 41 13.15 -6.61 -25.69
C ILE A 41 13.94 -7.22 -24.52
N SER A 42 15.23 -7.52 -24.69
CA SER A 42 16.05 -8.21 -23.69
C SER A 42 16.14 -7.45 -22.36
N GLY A 43 16.20 -6.11 -22.41
CA GLY A 43 16.24 -5.23 -21.24
C GLY A 43 14.90 -4.96 -20.57
N ILE A 44 13.79 -5.34 -21.21
CA ILE A 44 12.46 -5.13 -20.64
C ILE A 44 12.22 -6.28 -19.66
N LYS A 45 11.90 -6.01 -18.39
CA LYS A 45 11.57 -7.06 -17.40
C LYS A 45 10.07 -7.35 -17.33
N GLN A 46 9.26 -6.30 -17.39
CA GLN A 46 7.81 -6.38 -17.31
C GLN A 46 7.24 -6.88 -18.64
N ARG A 47 6.34 -7.86 -18.59
CA ARG A 47 5.77 -8.52 -19.77
C ARG A 47 4.27 -8.63 -19.59
N ILE A 48 3.53 -7.99 -20.47
CA ILE A 48 2.07 -7.98 -20.43
C ILE A 48 1.59 -8.50 -21.77
N ALA A 49 0.81 -9.58 -21.75
CA ALA A 49 0.16 -10.11 -22.96
C ALA A 49 -1.35 -9.94 -22.85
N VAL A 50 -1.96 -9.47 -23.93
CA VAL A 50 -3.40 -9.56 -24.11
C VAL A 50 -3.68 -10.89 -24.79
N ILE A 51 -4.39 -11.78 -24.11
CA ILE A 51 -4.80 -13.06 -24.71
C ILE A 51 -6.05 -12.86 -25.58
N PRO A 52 -6.30 -13.73 -26.58
CA PRO A 52 -7.46 -13.60 -27.46
C PRO A 52 -8.79 -13.51 -26.69
N ALA A 53 -9.69 -12.62 -27.09
CA ALA A 53 -10.98 -12.40 -26.43
C ALA A 53 -11.91 -13.63 -26.53
N GLU A 54 -11.72 -14.44 -27.57
CA GLU A 54 -12.42 -15.70 -27.83
C GLU A 54 -12.18 -16.73 -26.71
N LEU A 55 -11.09 -16.58 -25.94
CA LEU A 55 -10.80 -17.44 -24.80
C LEU A 55 -11.60 -17.10 -23.55
N ASN A 56 -12.37 -16.00 -23.52
CA ASN A 56 -13.11 -15.61 -22.32
C ASN A 56 -14.08 -16.68 -21.81
N GLY A 57 -14.71 -17.45 -22.71
CA GLY A 57 -15.58 -18.56 -22.32
C GLY A 57 -14.87 -19.68 -21.54
N TYR A 58 -13.53 -19.68 -21.54
CA TYR A 58 -12.68 -20.65 -20.88
C TYR A 58 -11.84 -20.02 -19.75
N CYS A 59 -11.31 -18.81 -19.99
CA CYS A 59 -10.46 -18.06 -19.07
C CYS A 59 -11.31 -17.09 -18.26
N ASN A 60 -11.88 -17.58 -17.16
CA ASN A 60 -12.75 -16.80 -16.28
C ASN A 60 -11.95 -15.88 -15.34
N PHE A 61 -11.05 -15.08 -15.90
CA PHE A 61 -10.32 -14.02 -15.21
C PHE A 61 -10.33 -12.77 -16.09
N GLY A 62 -10.35 -11.59 -15.46
CA GLY A 62 -10.08 -10.34 -16.16
C GLY A 62 -8.58 -10.19 -16.46
N GLY A 63 -7.76 -10.37 -15.43
CA GLY A 63 -6.32 -10.41 -15.51
C GLY A 63 -5.75 -11.53 -14.64
N LEU A 64 -4.50 -11.89 -14.90
CA LEU A 64 -3.73 -12.82 -14.09
C LEU A 64 -2.26 -12.39 -14.09
N ALA A 65 -1.59 -12.46 -12.95
CA ALA A 65 -0.18 -12.11 -12.86
C ALA A 65 0.59 -12.97 -11.86
N GLY A 66 1.89 -13.05 -12.07
CA GLY A 66 2.81 -13.59 -11.07
C GLY A 66 2.92 -12.67 -9.86
N LEU A 67 2.88 -13.26 -8.66
CA LEU A 67 3.07 -12.51 -7.42
C LEU A 67 4.56 -12.34 -7.10
N GLY A 68 5.01 -11.09 -7.12
CA GLY A 68 6.43 -10.73 -7.12
C GLY A 68 7.11 -10.97 -8.45
N CYS A 69 8.41 -10.68 -8.51
CA CYS A 69 9.20 -10.87 -9.72
C CYS A 69 10.65 -11.25 -9.39
N THR A 70 10.83 -12.53 -9.07
CA THR A 70 12.12 -13.14 -8.70
C THR A 70 12.96 -13.60 -9.90
N GLY A 71 12.37 -13.70 -11.10
CA GLY A 71 13.05 -14.10 -12.33
C GLY A 71 13.54 -12.94 -13.21
N SER A 72 13.99 -13.28 -14.42
CA SER A 72 14.39 -12.30 -15.45
C SER A 72 13.20 -11.60 -16.12
N ARG A 73 11.98 -12.11 -15.95
CA ARG A 73 10.75 -11.57 -16.52
C ARG A 73 9.62 -11.63 -15.50
N CYS A 74 8.73 -10.63 -15.53
CA CYS A 74 7.52 -10.57 -14.71
C CYS A 74 6.31 -10.62 -15.66
N TYR A 75 5.51 -11.68 -15.56
CA TYR A 75 4.40 -11.88 -16.48
C TYR A 75 3.06 -11.43 -15.88
N SER A 76 2.28 -10.79 -16.74
CA SER A 76 0.87 -10.45 -16.57
C SER A 76 0.12 -10.82 -17.84
N TRP A 77 -1.10 -11.32 -17.71
CA TRP A 77 -2.00 -11.65 -18.80
C TRP A 77 -3.30 -10.91 -18.61
N ILE A 78 -3.77 -10.26 -19.67
CA ILE A 78 -5.05 -9.56 -19.71
C ILE A 78 -5.95 -10.32 -20.66
N ASN A 79 -7.14 -10.68 -20.19
CA ASN A 79 -8.15 -11.28 -21.06
C ASN A 79 -8.58 -10.25 -22.12
N GLY A 80 -8.62 -10.67 -23.39
CA GLY A 80 -8.88 -9.79 -24.53
C GLY A 80 -10.22 -9.05 -24.46
N LEU A 81 -11.23 -9.56 -23.76
CA LEU A 81 -12.47 -8.80 -23.50
C LEU A 81 -12.21 -7.49 -22.72
N PHE A 82 -11.13 -7.44 -21.95
CA PHE A 82 -10.75 -6.31 -21.10
C PHE A 82 -9.52 -5.58 -21.63
N ALA A 83 -9.14 -5.76 -22.91
CA ALA A 83 -7.96 -5.14 -23.51
C ALA A 83 -7.91 -3.59 -23.37
N ASN A 84 -9.08 -2.94 -23.32
CA ASN A 84 -9.17 -1.48 -23.17
C ASN A 84 -9.29 -1.01 -21.70
N ASN A 85 -9.21 -1.93 -20.73
CA ASN A 85 -9.38 -1.61 -19.31
C ASN A 85 -8.02 -1.36 -18.63
N LEU A 86 -7.46 -0.16 -18.76
CA LEU A 86 -6.15 0.20 -18.19
C LEU A 86 -6.02 -0.01 -16.67
N TYR A 87 -7.12 0.08 -15.92
CA TYR A 87 -7.12 -0.22 -14.48
C TYR A 87 -6.66 -1.66 -14.20
N LEU A 88 -7.09 -2.61 -15.02
CA LEU A 88 -6.75 -4.01 -14.88
C LEU A 88 -5.26 -4.26 -15.15
N TYR A 89 -4.68 -3.53 -16.10
CA TYR A 89 -3.24 -3.58 -16.35
C TYR A 89 -2.46 -3.16 -15.10
N LEU A 90 -2.85 -2.04 -14.47
CA LEU A 90 -2.20 -1.58 -13.24
C LEU A 90 -2.37 -2.58 -12.10
N HIS A 91 -3.55 -3.22 -11.97
CA HIS A 91 -3.81 -4.26 -10.99
C HIS A 91 -2.83 -5.44 -11.15
N GLU A 92 -2.75 -6.01 -12.36
CA GLU A 92 -1.89 -7.15 -12.65
C GLU A 92 -0.39 -6.80 -12.53
N MET A 93 0.00 -5.60 -12.96
CA MET A 93 1.36 -5.10 -12.75
C MET A 93 1.69 -4.96 -11.26
N GLY A 94 0.72 -4.56 -10.42
CA GLY A 94 0.88 -4.49 -8.97
C GLY A 94 1.26 -5.84 -8.36
N HIS A 95 0.69 -6.94 -8.85
CA HIS A 95 1.08 -8.29 -8.43
C HIS A 95 2.55 -8.59 -8.73
N ASN A 96 3.08 -8.21 -9.90
CA ASN A 96 4.50 -8.39 -10.21
C ASN A 96 5.43 -7.59 -9.29
N MET A 97 4.93 -6.48 -8.71
CA MET A 97 5.63 -5.73 -7.66
C MET A 97 5.45 -6.34 -6.25
N GLY A 98 4.72 -7.46 -6.15
CA GLY A 98 4.45 -8.19 -4.91
C GLY A 98 3.26 -7.65 -4.11
N LEU A 99 2.42 -6.79 -4.68
CA LEU A 99 1.21 -6.35 -4.01
C LEU A 99 0.19 -7.50 -4.05
N TYR A 100 -0.44 -7.77 -2.90
CA TYR A 100 -1.57 -8.67 -2.84
C TYR A 100 -2.88 -7.87 -2.96
N HIS A 101 -4.02 -8.56 -3.05
CA HIS A 101 -5.32 -7.89 -3.08
C HIS A 101 -5.51 -6.97 -1.86
N SER A 102 -6.22 -5.87 -2.10
CA SER A 102 -6.76 -5.02 -1.03
C SER A 102 -8.22 -5.38 -0.83
N ARG A 103 -8.61 -5.55 0.42
CA ARG A 103 -9.89 -6.14 0.83
C ARG A 103 -10.57 -5.27 1.88
N ILE A 104 -11.82 -5.59 2.16
CA ILE A 104 -12.48 -5.24 3.43
C ILE A 104 -12.62 -6.52 4.27
N PRO A 105 -12.97 -6.44 5.57
CA PRO A 105 -13.21 -7.63 6.37
C PRO A 105 -14.20 -8.59 5.69
N GLY A 106 -13.76 -9.83 5.47
CA GLY A 106 -14.57 -10.89 4.88
C GLY A 106 -14.82 -10.84 3.37
N ARG A 107 -14.28 -9.86 2.64
CA ARG A 107 -14.45 -9.73 1.18
C ARG A 107 -13.16 -9.29 0.49
N ASP A 108 -12.53 -10.23 -0.20
CA ASP A 108 -11.42 -9.94 -1.12
C ASP A 108 -11.87 -8.97 -2.22
N TYR A 109 -10.95 -8.12 -2.67
CA TYR A 109 -11.20 -7.01 -3.61
C TYR A 109 -12.18 -5.95 -3.11
N GLY A 110 -12.69 -6.02 -1.88
CA GLY A 110 -13.68 -5.06 -1.41
C GLY A 110 -13.16 -3.66 -1.07
N ASP A 111 -11.85 -3.40 -1.21
CA ASP A 111 -11.30 -2.06 -1.01
C ASP A 111 -11.58 -1.18 -2.26
N ASP A 112 -12.64 -0.40 -2.19
CA ASP A 112 -13.03 0.58 -3.23
C ASP A 112 -12.18 1.88 -3.19
N THR A 113 -11.03 1.86 -2.51
CA THR A 113 -10.07 2.98 -2.48
C THR A 113 -8.71 2.62 -3.06
N CYS A 114 -8.55 1.41 -3.61
CA CYS A 114 -7.26 0.93 -4.12
C CYS A 114 -7.39 0.19 -5.45
N THR A 115 -6.38 0.37 -6.34
CA THR A 115 -6.30 -0.47 -7.55
C THR A 115 -6.25 -1.97 -7.24
N MET A 116 -5.53 -2.38 -6.18
CA MET A 116 -5.47 -3.79 -5.76
C MET A 116 -6.78 -4.29 -5.12
N GLY A 117 -7.74 -3.39 -4.87
CA GLY A 117 -9.12 -3.73 -4.58
C GLY A 117 -9.95 -3.62 -5.85
N ASN A 118 -11.02 -2.83 -5.81
CA ASN A 118 -12.00 -2.73 -6.90
C ASN A 118 -12.14 -1.30 -7.48
N ALA A 119 -11.17 -0.42 -7.20
CA ALA A 119 -11.27 0.99 -7.58
C ALA A 119 -10.27 1.42 -8.65
N ARG A 120 -10.73 2.29 -9.56
CA ARG A 120 -9.93 2.92 -10.62
C ARG A 120 -9.14 4.12 -10.09
N THR A 121 -8.13 3.84 -9.27
CA THR A 121 -7.43 4.81 -8.43
C THR A 121 -5.99 4.38 -8.16
N CYS A 122 -5.14 5.23 -7.58
CA CYS A 122 -3.80 4.84 -7.15
C CYS A 122 -3.81 3.71 -6.10
N PHE A 123 -2.65 3.14 -5.81
CA PHE A 123 -2.53 2.19 -4.70
C PHE A 123 -2.82 2.89 -3.35
N ASN A 124 -3.31 2.13 -2.36
CA ASN A 124 -3.50 2.65 -1.01
C ASN A 124 -2.16 2.86 -0.30
N ALA A 125 -2.15 3.64 0.78
CA ALA A 125 -0.97 3.97 1.56
C ALA A 125 -0.07 2.77 1.94
N PRO A 126 -0.58 1.63 2.46
CA PRO A 126 0.29 0.51 2.81
C PRO A 126 0.94 -0.16 1.60
N ASN A 127 0.23 -0.29 0.47
CA ASN A 127 0.83 -0.81 -0.77
C ASN A 127 1.94 0.12 -1.27
N MET A 128 1.72 1.43 -1.30
CA MET A 128 2.76 2.38 -1.72
C MET A 128 3.92 2.46 -0.73
N TRP A 129 3.65 2.33 0.57
CA TRP A 129 4.70 2.23 1.60
C TRP A 129 5.56 0.98 1.39
N ARG A 130 4.93 -0.15 1.06
CA ARG A 130 5.63 -1.41 0.76
C ARG A 130 6.58 -1.24 -0.43
N LEU A 131 6.13 -0.53 -1.47
CA LEU A 131 6.92 -0.22 -2.66
C LEU A 131 7.98 0.88 -2.43
N GLY A 132 7.96 1.54 -1.27
CA GLY A 132 8.84 2.66 -0.98
C GLY A 132 8.53 3.95 -1.77
N TRP A 133 7.35 4.04 -2.38
CA TRP A 133 6.93 5.21 -3.17
C TRP A 133 6.53 6.40 -2.30
N VAL A 134 6.07 6.11 -1.08
CA VAL A 134 5.62 7.12 -0.11
C VAL A 134 6.20 6.85 1.26
N SER A 135 6.29 7.90 2.06
CA SER A 135 6.77 7.85 3.46
C SER A 135 5.75 8.49 4.40
N PRO A 136 5.74 8.12 5.70
CA PRO A 136 4.85 8.77 6.65
C PRO A 136 5.14 10.26 6.72
N LEU A 137 4.14 11.05 7.10
CA LEU A 137 4.35 12.46 7.44
C LEU A 137 5.43 12.61 8.52
N PRO A 138 6.16 13.74 8.56
CA PRO A 138 7.06 14.03 9.67
C PRO A 138 6.31 13.94 11.01
N GLY A 139 6.84 13.14 11.94
CA GLY A 139 6.18 12.84 13.23
C GLY A 139 4.97 11.89 13.12
N GLY A 140 4.70 11.32 11.95
CA GLY A 140 3.55 10.46 11.66
C GLY A 140 3.86 8.97 11.58
N ASP A 141 5.09 8.52 11.86
CA ASP A 141 5.42 7.10 12.08
C ASP A 141 5.43 6.84 13.60
N LEU A 142 4.29 6.36 14.10
CA LEU A 142 3.95 6.29 15.52
C LEU A 142 4.04 4.86 16.06
N ASN A 143 4.32 4.75 17.36
CA ASN A 143 4.33 3.50 18.12
C ASN A 143 3.98 3.76 19.60
N GLY A 144 4.09 2.75 20.47
CA GLY A 144 3.69 2.87 21.87
C GLY A 144 4.44 3.92 22.70
N THR A 145 5.62 4.36 22.24
CA THR A 145 6.40 5.42 22.88
C THR A 145 6.01 6.80 22.37
N THR A 146 5.62 6.92 21.09
CA THR A 146 5.30 8.20 20.45
C THR A 146 3.80 8.50 20.39
N LEU A 147 2.95 7.52 20.67
CA LEU A 147 1.50 7.66 20.84
C LEU A 147 1.12 7.18 22.27
N PRO A 148 1.24 8.06 23.27
CA PRO A 148 0.91 7.72 24.66
C PRO A 148 -0.61 7.57 24.84
N VAL A 149 -0.99 6.84 25.88
CA VAL A 149 -2.39 6.60 26.23
C VAL A 149 -3.09 7.92 26.57
N GLY A 150 -4.33 8.07 26.10
CA GLY A 150 -5.25 9.15 26.41
C GLY A 150 -4.83 10.56 26.02
N ARG A 151 -3.72 10.70 25.30
CA ARG A 151 -3.28 11.99 24.75
C ARG A 151 -3.77 12.15 23.32
N VAL A 152 -4.61 13.14 23.10
CA VAL A 152 -5.06 13.53 21.77
C VAL A 152 -3.94 14.22 21.00
N MET A 153 -3.66 13.74 19.80
CA MET A 153 -2.69 14.31 18.86
C MET A 153 -3.39 14.77 17.58
N THR A 154 -3.12 16.00 17.14
CA THR A 154 -3.72 16.57 15.92
C THR A 154 -2.74 16.53 14.76
N PHE A 155 -3.22 16.12 13.59
CA PHE A 155 -2.43 16.06 12.35
C PHE A 155 -3.15 16.76 11.19
N PHE A 156 -2.35 17.30 10.27
CA PHE A 156 -2.80 17.84 8.99
C PHE A 156 -2.33 16.91 7.88
N LEU A 157 -3.25 16.11 7.35
CA LEU A 157 -2.99 15.13 6.30
C LEU A 157 -3.22 15.76 4.92
N PRO A 158 -2.21 15.92 4.07
CA PRO A 158 -2.44 16.25 2.67
C PRO A 158 -3.07 15.06 1.94
N GLY A 159 -3.66 15.32 0.78
CA GLY A 159 -4.15 14.28 -0.10
C GLY A 159 -3.06 13.27 -0.44
N GLN A 160 -3.41 11.99 -0.44
CA GLN A 160 -2.45 10.92 -0.68
C GLN A 160 -1.69 11.08 -2.01
N ASN A 161 -2.37 11.59 -3.04
CA ASN A 161 -1.81 11.79 -4.38
C ASN A 161 -1.04 13.10 -4.56
N GLU A 162 -1.22 14.07 -3.65
CA GLU A 162 -0.59 15.39 -3.78
C GLU A 162 0.79 15.44 -3.12
N ASN A 163 1.10 14.51 -2.22
CA ASN A 163 2.33 14.56 -1.44
C ASN A 163 2.94 13.16 -1.20
N PRO A 164 4.24 12.95 -1.43
CA PRO A 164 4.92 11.69 -1.08
C PRO A 164 5.01 11.44 0.44
N LYS A 165 4.66 12.44 1.26
CA LYS A 165 4.50 12.39 2.71
C LYS A 165 3.05 12.71 3.07
N SER A 166 2.16 11.72 3.04
CA SER A 166 0.71 11.96 3.03
C SER A 166 -0.13 11.03 3.90
N TYR A 167 0.51 10.20 4.73
CA TYR A 167 -0.19 9.31 5.64
C TYR A 167 0.50 9.24 6.99
N LEU A 168 -0.23 8.74 7.97
CA LEU A 168 0.30 8.31 9.27
C LEU A 168 0.41 6.80 9.27
N ARG A 169 1.47 6.27 9.87
CA ARG A 169 1.66 4.84 10.12
C ARG A 169 1.72 4.65 11.63
N ILE A 170 0.89 3.76 12.16
CA ILE A 170 0.87 3.45 13.59
C ILE A 170 1.22 1.97 13.73
N ASN A 171 2.37 1.70 14.31
CA ASN A 171 2.79 0.36 14.69
C ASN A 171 2.38 0.11 16.15
N PRO A 172 1.31 -0.67 16.42
CA PRO A 172 0.75 -0.81 17.76
C PRO A 172 1.60 -1.77 18.61
N THR A 173 2.82 -1.35 18.97
CA THR A 173 3.76 -2.17 19.75
C THR A 173 3.22 -2.58 21.11
N TRP A 174 2.24 -1.84 21.64
CA TRP A 174 1.53 -2.15 22.87
C TRP A 174 0.51 -3.28 22.75
N ALA A 175 0.09 -3.64 21.55
CA ALA A 175 -0.84 -4.73 21.30
C ALA A 175 -0.14 -6.09 21.18
N ILE A 176 1.20 -6.13 21.22
CA ILE A 176 2.00 -7.35 21.13
C ILE A 176 1.95 -8.05 22.49
N THR A 177 1.40 -9.27 22.52
CA THR A 177 1.34 -10.09 23.74
C THR A 177 2.46 -11.12 23.84
N GLY A 178 3.27 -11.25 22.78
CA GLY A 178 4.38 -12.22 22.69
C GLY A 178 3.94 -13.60 22.20
N ARG A 179 2.66 -13.78 21.88
CA ARG A 179 2.09 -15.02 21.32
C ARG A 179 1.95 -14.98 19.80
N GLU A 180 2.08 -13.79 19.22
CA GLU A 180 1.87 -13.54 17.80
C GLU A 180 3.04 -14.07 16.95
N ILE A 181 2.72 -14.45 15.71
CA ILE A 181 3.73 -14.91 14.74
C ILE A 181 4.44 -13.70 14.15
N SER A 182 5.76 -13.67 14.27
CA SER A 182 6.63 -12.70 13.62
C SER A 182 7.62 -13.41 12.70
N SER A 183 7.87 -12.84 11.52
CA SER A 183 8.88 -13.30 10.57
C SER A 183 9.47 -12.12 9.80
N THR A 184 10.43 -12.38 8.92
CA THR A 184 10.94 -11.36 7.98
C THR A 184 9.83 -10.80 7.08
N THR A 185 8.81 -11.60 6.78
CA THR A 185 7.71 -11.26 5.87
C THR A 185 6.42 -10.85 6.58
N LYS A 186 6.33 -10.96 7.90
CA LYS A 186 5.09 -10.70 8.65
C LYS A 186 5.37 -10.09 10.01
N ALA A 187 4.76 -8.93 10.27
CA ALA A 187 4.78 -8.27 11.57
C ALA A 187 3.85 -9.00 12.57
N PRO A 188 4.17 -8.99 13.87
CA PRO A 188 3.38 -9.69 14.90
C PRO A 188 1.94 -9.19 15.00
N VAL A 189 1.75 -7.89 14.81
CA VAL A 189 0.43 -7.24 14.79
C VAL A 189 0.35 -6.34 13.55
N PRO A 190 -0.85 -6.13 12.98
CA PRO A 190 -1.00 -5.22 11.85
C PRO A 190 -0.66 -3.78 12.25
N ALA A 191 0.06 -3.08 11.38
CA ALA A 191 0.20 -1.63 11.46
C ALA A 191 -1.04 -0.97 10.84
N PHE A 192 -1.46 0.17 11.40
CA PHE A 192 -2.50 1.01 10.83
C PHE A 192 -1.88 2.07 9.92
N PHE A 193 -2.55 2.37 8.83
CA PHE A 193 -2.20 3.40 7.87
C PHE A 193 -3.40 4.33 7.73
N ILE A 194 -3.20 5.61 8.00
CA ILE A 194 -4.24 6.64 8.00
C ILE A 194 -3.91 7.62 6.88
N SER A 195 -4.70 7.64 5.81
CA SER A 195 -4.48 8.54 4.67
C SER A 195 -5.73 9.32 4.31
N HIS A 196 -5.54 10.53 3.78
CA HIS A 196 -6.61 11.36 3.27
C HIS A 196 -6.82 11.07 1.78
N ARG A 197 -8.05 10.69 1.42
CA ARG A 197 -8.44 10.31 0.06
C ARG A 197 -9.64 11.14 -0.39
N TYR A 198 -9.62 11.56 -1.64
CA TYR A 198 -10.73 12.26 -2.30
C TYR A 198 -10.60 12.07 -3.80
N LYS A 199 -11.68 12.36 -4.52
CA LYS A 199 -11.69 12.27 -5.98
C LYS A 199 -10.87 13.40 -6.60
N GLU A 200 -9.93 13.06 -7.49
CA GLU A 200 -9.04 14.03 -8.14
C GLU A 200 -8.80 13.72 -9.63
N VAL A 201 -9.79 14.03 -10.47
CA VAL A 201 -9.76 13.71 -11.91
C VAL A 201 -8.50 14.28 -12.61
N PRO A 202 -7.79 13.51 -13.47
CA PRO A 202 -8.14 12.18 -13.96
C PRO A 202 -7.72 11.00 -13.05
N PHE A 203 -6.95 11.27 -12.00
CA PHE A 203 -6.46 10.27 -11.05
C PHE A 203 -7.50 10.04 -9.93
N ASP A 204 -7.33 9.02 -9.09
CA ASP A 204 -8.26 8.72 -7.96
C ASP A 204 -9.76 8.91 -8.26
N ASN A 205 -10.31 8.17 -9.24
CA ASN A 205 -11.74 8.21 -9.54
C ASN A 205 -12.54 7.38 -8.52
N LEU A 206 -12.49 7.83 -7.26
CA LEU A 206 -13.12 7.19 -6.11
C LEU A 206 -14.65 7.32 -6.19
N SER A 207 -15.33 6.27 -5.73
CA SER A 207 -16.78 6.22 -5.62
C SER A 207 -17.16 5.73 -4.22
N PRO A 208 -17.87 6.54 -3.40
CA PRO A 208 -18.31 7.91 -3.67
C PRO A 208 -17.14 8.91 -3.68
N ALA A 209 -17.32 10.04 -4.38
CA ALA A 209 -16.28 11.07 -4.57
C ALA A 209 -15.89 11.87 -3.31
N ASN A 210 -16.51 11.56 -2.17
CA ASN A 210 -16.37 12.34 -0.96
C ASN A 210 -14.95 12.23 -0.38
N SER A 211 -14.46 13.36 0.12
CA SER A 211 -13.27 13.40 0.94
C SER A 211 -13.47 12.55 2.20
N HIS A 212 -12.57 11.61 2.43
CA HIS A 212 -12.61 10.70 3.56
C HIS A 212 -11.20 10.38 4.06
N ILE A 213 -11.14 9.90 5.31
CA ILE A 213 -9.93 9.31 5.88
C ILE A 213 -10.04 7.80 5.73
N ALA A 214 -9.13 7.21 4.95
CA ALA A 214 -9.02 5.78 4.82
C ALA A 214 -8.16 5.24 5.97
N VAL A 215 -8.67 4.22 6.66
CA VAL A 215 -7.96 3.47 7.69
C VAL A 215 -7.68 2.09 7.13
N HIS A 216 -6.43 1.81 6.82
CA HIS A 216 -5.98 0.51 6.36
C HIS A 216 -5.16 -0.20 7.44
N THR A 217 -5.26 -1.52 7.50
CA THR A 217 -4.35 -2.37 8.25
C THR A 217 -3.51 -3.22 7.31
N TYR A 218 -2.24 -3.40 7.68
CA TYR A 218 -1.30 -4.24 6.96
C TYR A 218 -0.34 -4.91 7.94
N ASN A 219 -0.24 -6.24 7.88
CA ASN A 219 0.63 -7.04 8.72
C ASN A 219 1.89 -7.55 7.98
N GLY A 220 2.10 -7.14 6.73
CA GLY A 220 3.34 -7.44 6.04
C GLY A 220 4.47 -6.47 6.39
N THR A 221 5.65 -6.78 5.90
CA THR A 221 6.86 -5.97 6.01
C THR A 221 7.22 -5.39 4.63
N ARG A 222 8.37 -4.71 4.54
CA ARG A 222 8.96 -4.30 3.25
C ARG A 222 9.81 -5.39 2.60
N ASP A 223 9.82 -6.60 3.16
CA ASP A 223 10.49 -7.73 2.53
C ASP A 223 9.86 -8.01 1.16
N PRO A 224 10.65 -8.23 0.09
CA PRO A 224 10.12 -8.49 -1.25
C PRO A 224 9.18 -9.70 -1.35
N GLN A 225 9.31 -10.66 -0.43
CA GLN A 225 8.47 -11.86 -0.31
C GLN A 225 7.31 -11.68 0.69
N SER A 226 7.17 -10.50 1.30
CA SER A 226 6.02 -10.16 2.14
C SER A 226 4.78 -9.92 1.28
N TYR A 227 4.14 -10.99 0.84
CA TYR A 227 2.89 -10.93 0.11
C TYR A 227 1.72 -11.06 1.10
N GLN A 228 1.20 -9.93 1.56
CA GLN A 228 0.08 -9.90 2.52
C GLN A 228 -1.06 -9.04 1.97
N ASN A 229 -2.28 -9.39 2.36
CA ASN A 229 -3.45 -8.55 2.07
C ASN A 229 -3.36 -7.23 2.84
N VAL A 230 -3.80 -6.16 2.19
CA VAL A 230 -4.16 -4.90 2.87
C VAL A 230 -5.65 -4.94 3.18
N THR A 231 -6.06 -4.58 4.39
CA THR A 231 -7.49 -4.50 4.74
C THR A 231 -7.89 -3.04 4.97
N LEU A 232 -8.90 -2.55 4.26
CA LEU A 232 -9.57 -1.29 4.55
C LEU A 232 -10.54 -1.53 5.70
N GLU A 233 -10.22 -1.00 6.88
CA GLU A 233 -11.04 -1.12 8.09
C GLU A 233 -12.18 -0.11 8.10
N ALA A 234 -11.91 1.12 7.62
CA ALA A 234 -12.92 2.18 7.58
C ALA A 234 -12.59 3.26 6.54
N SER A 235 -13.67 3.87 6.01
CA SER A 235 -13.63 5.14 5.30
C SER A 235 -14.42 6.18 6.11
N ILE A 236 -13.71 7.02 6.84
CA ILE A 236 -14.31 7.98 7.79
C ILE A 236 -14.71 9.24 7.02
N LEU A 237 -15.99 9.60 7.04
CA LEU A 237 -16.48 10.88 6.54
C LEU A 237 -16.23 12.01 7.56
N VAL A 238 -16.31 13.27 7.12
CA VAL A 238 -16.07 14.42 8.00
C VAL A 238 -16.98 14.37 9.24
N LYS A 239 -16.44 14.73 10.41
CA LYS A 239 -17.03 14.56 11.75
C LYS A 239 -17.22 13.11 12.21
N GLY A 240 -16.82 12.14 11.40
CA GLY A 240 -16.84 10.73 11.75
C GLY A 240 -15.69 10.31 12.66
N VAL A 241 -15.83 9.12 13.25
CA VAL A 241 -14.83 8.49 14.12
C VAL A 241 -14.68 7.02 13.74
N TYR A 242 -13.45 6.52 13.81
CA TYR A 242 -13.13 5.10 13.80
C TYR A 242 -12.51 4.73 15.14
N ARG A 243 -12.92 3.58 15.70
CA ARG A 243 -12.38 3.01 16.93
C ARG A 243 -11.96 1.58 16.66
N ALA A 244 -10.66 1.30 16.76
CA ALA A 244 -10.15 -0.07 16.72
C ALA A 244 -10.43 -0.75 18.06
N PRO A 245 -10.86 -2.03 18.07
CA PRO A 245 -11.11 -2.76 19.30
C PRO A 245 -9.82 -2.94 20.12
N MET A 246 -9.97 -3.18 21.43
CA MET A 246 -8.84 -3.59 22.26
C MET A 246 -8.27 -4.93 21.74
N PRO A 247 -6.95 -5.15 21.79
CA PRO A 247 -5.94 -4.33 22.49
C PRO A 247 -5.36 -3.16 21.67
N PHE A 248 -5.86 -2.88 20.45
CA PHE A 248 -5.33 -1.79 19.63
C PHE A 248 -5.71 -0.42 20.20
N GLY A 249 -6.98 -0.24 20.55
CA GLY A 249 -7.48 0.99 21.20
C GLY A 249 -7.23 2.27 20.38
N LEU A 250 -7.01 2.17 19.06
CA LEU A 250 -6.73 3.34 18.23
C LEU A 250 -8.05 4.07 17.89
N VAL A 251 -8.12 5.35 18.22
CA VAL A 251 -9.23 6.23 17.86
C VAL A 251 -8.76 7.27 16.85
N VAL A 252 -9.48 7.37 15.74
CA VAL A 252 -9.20 8.30 14.63
C VAL A 252 -10.44 9.14 14.39
N ARG A 253 -10.34 10.46 14.49
CA ARG A 253 -11.46 11.38 14.23
C ARG A 253 -11.13 12.27 13.05
N PHE A 254 -12.06 12.38 12.11
CA PHE A 254 -11.92 13.29 10.99
C PHE A 254 -12.66 14.59 11.30
N LEU A 255 -11.93 15.68 11.57
CA LEU A 255 -12.54 16.93 12.04
C LEU A 255 -13.08 17.79 10.89
N SER A 256 -12.19 18.10 9.94
CA SER A 256 -12.47 19.04 8.85
C SER A 256 -11.51 18.81 7.70
N TYR A 257 -11.83 19.32 6.51
CA TYR A 257 -10.90 19.35 5.38
C TYR A 257 -11.08 20.63 4.58
N LYS A 258 -10.03 21.01 3.86
CA LYS A 258 -10.15 21.97 2.76
C LYS A 258 -10.42 21.20 1.47
N SER A 259 -11.38 21.64 0.66
CA SER A 259 -11.65 21.02 -0.64
C SER A 259 -10.38 21.02 -1.50
N GLY A 260 -9.93 19.83 -1.96
CA GLY A 260 -8.67 19.68 -2.69
C GLY A 260 -7.43 20.11 -1.89
N GLY A 261 -7.42 19.83 -0.59
CA GLY A 261 -6.29 20.17 0.27
C GLY A 261 -6.30 19.36 1.56
N ASN A 262 -5.63 19.85 2.59
CA ASN A 262 -5.39 19.03 3.78
C ASN A 262 -6.66 18.73 4.60
N ALA A 263 -6.72 17.51 5.13
CA ALA A 263 -7.62 17.10 6.19
C ALA A 263 -6.99 17.31 7.58
N THR A 264 -7.80 17.78 8.52
CA THR A 264 -7.46 17.84 9.95
C THR A 264 -8.06 16.63 10.65
N ILE A 265 -7.21 15.85 11.29
CA ILE A 265 -7.62 14.67 12.06
C ILE A 265 -7.05 14.71 13.47
N THR A 266 -7.66 13.96 14.38
CA THR A 266 -7.05 13.63 15.66
C THR A 266 -6.86 12.12 15.81
N LEU A 267 -5.77 11.76 16.48
CA LEU A 267 -5.45 10.42 16.93
C LEU A 267 -5.43 10.38 18.44
N CYS A 268 -5.92 9.29 19.02
CA CYS A 268 -5.80 9.00 20.43
C CYS A 268 -5.66 7.49 20.62
N ARG A 269 -4.86 7.07 21.59
CA ARG A 269 -4.71 5.67 21.98
C ARG A 269 -5.44 5.44 23.30
N ALA A 270 -6.55 4.72 23.25
CA ALA A 270 -7.30 4.30 24.41
C ALA A 270 -6.48 3.23 25.15
N GLY A 271 -6.40 3.38 26.47
CA GLY A 271 -5.84 2.36 27.36
C GLY A 271 -6.88 1.34 27.82
N ARG A 272 -8.16 1.69 27.65
CA ARG A 272 -9.34 0.98 28.16
C ARG A 272 -10.57 1.37 27.34
N GLU A 273 -11.67 0.65 27.54
CA GLU A 273 -12.93 0.95 26.85
C GLU A 273 -13.77 2.03 27.55
N ILE A 274 -13.57 2.20 28.87
CA ILE A 274 -14.34 3.12 29.72
C ILE A 274 -13.38 3.72 30.76
N GLU A 275 -13.44 5.04 30.96
CA GLU A 275 -12.51 5.78 31.82
C GLU A 275 -12.53 5.31 33.28
N ASN A 276 -13.67 4.97 33.86
CA ASN A 276 -13.79 4.58 35.27
C ASN A 276 -13.22 3.19 35.65
N GLN A 277 -12.74 2.40 34.69
CA GLN A 277 -12.31 1.02 34.93
C GLN A 277 -10.86 0.87 35.41
N GLY A 278 -10.37 1.76 36.28
CA GLY A 278 -9.22 1.48 37.14
C GLY A 278 -8.23 2.62 37.39
N GLY A 279 -7.78 2.71 38.64
CA GLY A 279 -6.73 3.63 39.07
C GLY A 279 -7.19 5.09 39.14
N SER A 280 -6.31 6.00 38.74
CA SER A 280 -6.53 7.45 38.73
C SER A 280 -7.01 7.98 37.37
N SER A 281 -7.53 7.14 36.48
CA SER A 281 -7.89 7.50 35.09
C SER A 281 -8.94 8.61 34.99
N CYS A 282 -9.81 8.75 36.00
CA CYS A 282 -10.76 9.86 36.08
C CYS A 282 -10.17 11.17 36.62
N PHE A 283 -8.86 11.21 36.92
CA PHE A 283 -8.20 12.31 37.62
C PHE A 283 -6.74 12.53 37.20
N ASP A 284 -6.32 12.00 36.05
CA ASP A 284 -4.92 12.06 35.59
C ASP A 284 -4.69 13.04 34.44
N GLY A 285 -5.73 13.75 34.00
CA GLY A 285 -5.66 14.78 32.96
C GLY A 285 -5.61 14.22 31.55
N LEU A 286 -5.92 12.93 31.36
CA LEU A 286 -5.91 12.23 30.09
C LEU A 286 -7.31 11.72 29.73
N ASP A 287 -7.58 11.54 28.44
CA ASP A 287 -8.83 10.97 27.89
C ASP A 287 -8.62 9.46 27.69
N ASN A 288 -8.73 8.67 28.77
CA ASN A 288 -8.17 7.32 28.80
C ASN A 288 -8.89 6.29 27.91
N ASP A 289 -10.12 6.57 27.49
CA ASP A 289 -10.89 5.79 26.51
C ASP A 289 -11.08 6.50 25.15
N CYS A 290 -10.48 7.69 25.01
CA CYS A 290 -10.42 8.49 23.80
C CYS A 290 -11.80 8.92 23.28
N ASP A 291 -12.77 9.18 24.16
CA ASP A 291 -14.11 9.63 23.82
C ASP A 291 -14.23 11.13 23.54
N GLY A 292 -13.19 11.89 23.87
CA GLY A 292 -13.08 13.34 23.69
C GLY A 292 -13.39 14.14 24.95
N LEU A 293 -13.72 13.47 26.06
CA LEU A 293 -13.91 14.05 27.38
C LEU A 293 -12.76 13.59 28.28
N VAL A 294 -12.43 14.40 29.29
CA VAL A 294 -11.27 14.17 30.15
C VAL A 294 -11.73 14.23 31.60
N ASP A 295 -11.37 13.22 32.38
CA ASP A 295 -11.56 13.18 33.82
C ASP A 295 -13.02 13.48 34.22
N LEU A 296 -13.24 14.48 35.07
CA LEU A 296 -14.56 14.87 35.56
C LEU A 296 -15.47 15.50 34.51
N ALA A 297 -14.95 15.82 33.32
CA ALA A 297 -15.78 16.20 32.19
C ALA A 297 -16.38 14.97 31.49
N ASP A 298 -15.84 13.78 31.74
CA ASP A 298 -16.33 12.50 31.25
C ASP A 298 -17.50 11.99 32.14
N PRO A 299 -18.69 11.72 31.54
CA PRO A 299 -19.80 11.08 32.23
C PRO A 299 -19.46 9.73 32.87
N ASP A 300 -18.52 8.98 32.30
CA ASP A 300 -18.10 7.69 32.83
C ASP A 300 -17.41 7.84 34.19
N CYS A 301 -16.84 9.01 34.49
CA CYS A 301 -16.25 9.34 35.78
C CYS A 301 -17.25 9.81 36.84
N ALA A 302 -18.54 9.86 36.52
CA ALA A 302 -19.58 10.18 37.49
C ALA A 302 -19.60 9.16 38.64
N GLY A 303 -19.47 9.65 39.87
CA GLY A 303 -19.53 8.81 41.07
C GLY A 303 -18.23 8.07 41.41
N VAL A 304 -17.17 8.23 40.63
CA VAL A 304 -15.83 7.72 40.99
C VAL A 304 -15.27 8.59 42.14
N PRO A 305 -14.93 8.01 43.30
CA PRO A 305 -14.35 8.78 44.40
C PRO A 305 -12.99 9.35 43.98
N ARG A 306 -12.76 10.65 44.25
CA ARG A 306 -11.44 11.25 44.07
C ARG A 306 -10.41 10.48 44.90
N PRO A 307 -9.25 10.12 44.35
CA PRO A 307 -8.14 9.60 45.12
C PRO A 307 -7.86 10.56 46.27
N GLN A 308 -7.88 10.07 47.50
CA GLN A 308 -7.46 10.89 48.63
C GLN A 308 -5.98 11.26 48.41
N PRO A 309 -5.57 12.51 48.64
CA PRO A 309 -4.16 12.85 48.62
C PRO A 309 -3.43 11.90 49.56
N GLN A 310 -2.50 11.10 49.03
CA GLN A 310 -1.71 10.20 49.86
C GLN A 310 -1.06 11.03 50.96
N PRO A 311 -1.14 10.62 52.24
CA PRO A 311 -0.35 11.25 53.29
C PRO A 311 1.11 11.23 52.84
N PRO A 312 1.88 12.32 53.02
CA PRO A 312 3.29 12.31 52.67
C PRO A 312 3.95 11.10 53.33
N SER A 313 4.61 10.26 52.54
CA SER A 313 5.38 9.13 53.04
C SER A 313 6.27 9.61 54.20
N PRO A 314 6.33 8.87 55.33
CA PRO A 314 7.18 9.28 56.44
C PRO A 314 8.60 9.51 55.91
N ARG A 315 9.12 10.71 56.20
CA ARG A 315 10.48 11.10 55.83
C ARG A 315 11.43 9.97 56.27
N PRO A 316 12.31 9.46 55.38
CA PRO A 316 13.32 8.50 55.79
C PRO A 316 14.05 9.04 57.02
N PRO A 317 14.35 8.21 58.04
CA PRO A 317 15.13 8.65 59.18
C PRO A 317 16.47 9.22 58.67
N PRO A 318 16.99 10.29 59.29
CA PRO A 318 18.26 10.88 58.88
C PRO A 318 19.33 9.80 58.91
N SER A 319 19.99 9.57 57.78
CA SER A 319 21.13 8.66 57.70
C SER A 319 22.21 9.14 58.68
N PRO A 320 22.91 8.22 59.39
CA PRO A 320 24.04 8.61 60.23
C PRO A 320 25.06 9.35 59.38
N GLY A 321 25.48 10.53 59.84
CA GLY A 321 26.36 11.43 59.11
C GLY A 321 27.61 10.71 58.63
N ARG A 322 27.79 10.66 57.30
CA ARG A 322 29.10 10.37 56.71
C ARG A 322 29.97 11.61 56.86
N SER A 323 31.11 11.44 57.50
CA SER A 323 32.19 12.43 57.61
C SER A 323 32.55 13.03 56.24
N PRO A 324 32.89 14.31 56.15
CA PRO A 324 33.28 14.93 54.91
C PRO A 324 34.58 14.31 54.36
N PRO A 325 34.73 14.13 53.04
CA PRO A 325 35.98 13.69 52.44
C PRO A 325 37.07 14.78 52.58
N PRO A 326 38.36 14.40 52.68
CA PRO A 326 39.45 15.35 52.81
C PRO A 326 39.64 16.18 51.53
N SER A 327 39.97 17.46 51.72
CA SER A 327 40.21 18.42 50.64
C SER A 327 41.44 18.04 49.78
N PRO A 328 41.42 18.30 48.46
CA PRO A 328 42.59 18.10 47.61
C PRO A 328 43.69 19.14 47.90
N PRO A 329 44.97 18.79 47.70
CA PRO A 329 46.09 19.69 47.98
C PRO A 329 46.19 20.83 46.95
N ARG A 330 46.56 22.01 47.47
CA ARG A 330 46.76 23.27 46.73
C ARG A 330 47.96 23.17 45.76
N PRO A 331 47.86 23.70 44.52
CA PRO A 331 49.04 23.87 43.67
C PRO A 331 49.89 25.08 44.12
N SER A 332 51.20 24.90 44.13
CA SER A 332 52.23 25.94 44.34
C SER A 332 52.34 26.90 43.14
N PRO A 333 52.83 28.14 43.34
CA PRO A 333 52.83 29.18 42.30
C PRO A 333 54.00 29.01 41.31
N SER A 334 53.77 29.37 40.04
CA SER A 334 54.83 29.52 39.02
C SER A 334 55.08 31.01 38.70
N PRO A 335 56.34 31.39 38.37
CA PRO A 335 56.80 32.78 38.30
C PRO A 335 56.49 33.48 36.94
N PRO A 336 56.69 34.81 36.82
CA PRO A 336 56.23 35.59 35.66
C PRO A 336 57.33 35.80 34.61
N SER A 337 56.94 35.83 33.32
CA SER A 337 57.51 36.75 32.30
C SER A 337 56.80 36.65 30.93
N HIS A 338 56.44 37.83 30.42
CA HIS A 338 55.90 38.28 29.11
C HIS A 338 56.71 37.81 27.86
N PRO A 339 56.27 38.00 26.57
CA PRO A 339 55.47 39.14 26.04
C PRO A 339 54.35 38.88 25.01
N ILE A 340 53.63 39.98 24.74
CA ILE A 340 52.34 40.17 24.06
C ILE A 340 52.47 40.23 22.52
N PRO A 341 51.55 39.63 21.73
CA PRO A 341 51.33 39.97 20.32
C PRO A 341 50.17 40.98 20.09
N PRO A 342 50.15 41.71 18.96
CA PRO A 342 49.36 42.94 18.77
C PRO A 342 47.87 42.73 18.44
N PRO A 343 47.02 43.77 18.59
CA PRO A 343 45.57 43.65 18.53
C PRO A 343 44.99 43.66 17.10
N SER A 344 43.89 42.93 16.93
CA SER A 344 43.07 42.90 15.70
C SER A 344 42.11 44.11 15.61
N PRO A 345 41.76 44.57 14.39
CA PRO A 345 40.96 45.79 14.18
C PRO A 345 39.44 45.60 14.36
N PRO A 346 38.68 46.69 14.55
CA PRO A 346 37.34 46.67 15.15
C PRO A 346 36.19 46.49 14.14
N SER A 347 35.06 46.08 14.72
CA SER A 347 33.73 45.88 14.14
C SER A 347 32.95 47.19 13.88
N HIS A 348 31.86 47.04 13.09
CA HIS A 348 30.66 47.89 12.85
C HIS A 348 30.48 48.32 11.37
N PRO A 349 29.25 48.63 10.86
CA PRO A 349 27.96 48.82 11.55
C PRO A 349 26.71 48.13 10.92
N ILE A 350 25.62 48.34 11.66
CA ILE A 350 24.19 47.99 11.54
C ILE A 350 23.54 48.31 10.17
N SER A 351 22.65 47.43 9.69
CA SER A 351 21.81 47.64 8.50
C SER A 351 20.48 48.37 8.81
N PRO A 352 19.94 49.21 7.90
CA PRO A 352 18.72 50.01 8.12
C PRO A 352 17.40 49.28 7.77
N PRO A 353 16.23 49.82 8.18
CA PRO A 353 14.93 49.14 8.10
C PRO A 353 14.20 49.32 6.74
N SER A 354 13.27 48.41 6.44
CA SER A 354 12.44 48.35 5.21
C SER A 354 11.29 49.38 5.17
N PRO A 355 10.83 49.85 3.98
CA PRO A 355 9.60 50.64 3.82
C PRO A 355 8.40 49.84 3.20
N PRO A 356 7.17 50.42 3.19
CA PRO A 356 5.89 49.69 3.20
C PRO A 356 5.15 49.57 1.84
N SER A 357 3.91 49.06 1.91
CA SER A 357 3.03 48.37 0.94
C SER A 357 2.23 49.20 -0.11
N HIS A 358 2.01 48.58 -1.31
CA HIS A 358 0.89 48.63 -2.33
C HIS A 358 0.64 49.94 -3.16
N PRO A 359 0.07 49.94 -4.43
CA PRO A 359 -1.12 49.17 -4.94
C PRO A 359 -1.23 48.72 -6.45
N ILE A 360 -2.16 47.77 -6.71
CA ILE A 360 -3.12 47.46 -7.84
C ILE A 360 -2.77 47.56 -9.37
N SER A 361 -3.05 46.44 -10.09
CA SER A 361 -3.24 45.97 -11.52
C SER A 361 -3.53 46.95 -12.72
N PRO A 362 -3.46 46.60 -14.06
CA PRO A 362 -3.94 45.37 -14.80
C PRO A 362 -3.07 44.88 -16.05
N PRO A 363 -3.50 43.89 -16.90
CA PRO A 363 -2.61 42.99 -17.70
C PRO A 363 -2.46 43.31 -19.21
N PRO A 364 -1.59 42.59 -19.97
CA PRO A 364 -2.07 41.93 -21.20
C PRO A 364 -1.37 40.59 -21.65
N SER A 365 -2.22 39.65 -22.11
CA SER A 365 -2.19 38.77 -23.32
C SER A 365 -0.94 38.05 -23.93
N HIS A 366 -1.04 36.70 -23.99
CA HIS A 366 -0.58 35.70 -25.01
C HIS A 366 0.93 35.42 -25.27
N PRO A 367 1.31 34.32 -25.98
CA PRO A 367 1.21 32.89 -25.65
C PRO A 367 2.60 32.21 -25.56
N ILE A 368 2.75 31.13 -24.78
CA ILE A 368 4.05 30.43 -24.61
C ILE A 368 4.15 29.21 -25.56
N SER A 369 5.16 29.25 -26.43
CA SER A 369 5.70 28.11 -27.19
C SER A 369 6.60 27.23 -26.31
N PRO A 370 6.76 25.91 -26.58
CA PRO A 370 7.53 25.01 -25.72
C PRO A 370 9.06 25.15 -25.95
N PRO A 371 9.91 25.03 -24.91
CA PRO A 371 11.35 25.09 -25.08
C PRO A 371 11.95 23.71 -25.39
N SER A 372 12.80 23.71 -26.40
CA SER A 372 13.73 22.65 -26.78
C SER A 372 15.10 22.84 -26.11
N HIS A 373 15.73 21.71 -25.72
CA HIS A 373 17.17 21.45 -25.49
C HIS A 373 17.72 21.26 -24.05
N PRO A 374 18.78 20.41 -23.91
CA PRO A 374 19.03 19.58 -22.74
C PRO A 374 20.05 20.17 -21.74
N ILE A 375 19.98 19.71 -20.50
CA ILE A 375 20.82 20.15 -19.37
C ILE A 375 22.12 19.33 -19.30
N SER A 376 23.26 20.03 -19.29
CA SER A 376 24.60 19.50 -19.00
C SER A 376 24.82 19.24 -17.49
N PRO A 377 25.69 18.28 -17.09
CA PRO A 377 25.90 17.94 -15.67
C PRO A 377 26.88 18.91 -14.96
N PRO A 378 26.79 19.07 -13.62
CA PRO A 378 27.61 20.01 -12.88
C PRO A 378 28.94 19.43 -12.40
N SER A 379 29.96 20.30 -12.36
CA SER A 379 31.32 20.06 -11.89
C SER A 379 31.54 20.53 -10.44
N HIS A 380 32.19 19.67 -9.64
CA HIS A 380 33.16 19.91 -8.55
C HIS A 380 32.93 19.08 -7.26
N PRO A 381 34.03 18.65 -6.58
CA PRO A 381 34.06 17.45 -5.75
C PRO A 381 34.07 17.73 -4.23
N ILE A 382 33.58 16.78 -3.45
CA ILE A 382 33.63 16.76 -1.98
C ILE A 382 34.76 15.83 -1.52
N SER A 383 35.63 16.31 -0.62
CA SER A 383 36.76 15.60 -0.01
C SER A 383 36.33 14.39 0.86
N PRO A 384 37.12 13.30 0.94
CA PRO A 384 36.74 12.07 1.65
C PRO A 384 37.20 12.05 3.13
N PRO A 385 36.54 11.26 4.00
CA PRO A 385 36.98 11.01 5.36
C PRO A 385 38.07 9.93 5.44
N SER A 386 38.98 10.11 6.39
CA SER A 386 40.08 9.23 6.76
C SER A 386 39.60 7.98 7.51
N HIS A 387 39.93 6.79 7.01
CA HIS A 387 40.51 5.61 7.72
C HIS A 387 40.45 4.36 6.80
N PRO A 388 41.53 3.56 6.68
CA PRO A 388 41.62 2.49 5.68
C PRO A 388 41.08 1.15 6.19
N ILE A 389 40.25 0.49 5.38
CA ILE A 389 39.94 -0.94 5.51
C ILE A 389 40.57 -1.65 4.31
N SER A 390 41.45 -2.61 4.59
CA SER A 390 42.21 -3.39 3.59
C SER A 390 41.29 -4.29 2.74
N PRO A 391 41.52 -4.42 1.42
CA PRO A 391 40.79 -5.35 0.57
C PRO A 391 41.37 -6.78 0.64
N PRO A 392 40.55 -7.83 0.44
CA PRO A 392 41.02 -9.22 0.37
C PRO A 392 41.71 -9.53 -0.97
N SER A 393 42.67 -10.45 -0.93
CA SER A 393 43.53 -10.88 -2.04
C SER A 393 42.76 -11.56 -3.20
N PRO A 394 43.23 -11.43 -4.47
CA PRO A 394 42.61 -12.07 -5.63
C PRO A 394 43.00 -13.57 -5.74
N PRO A 395 42.11 -14.43 -6.27
CA PRO A 395 42.44 -15.82 -6.54
C PRO A 395 43.36 -15.97 -7.77
N SER A 396 44.34 -16.85 -7.61
CA SER A 396 45.27 -17.31 -8.65
C SER A 396 44.59 -18.24 -9.64
N HIS A 397 44.79 -17.97 -10.95
CA HIS A 397 44.91 -18.89 -12.11
C HIS A 397 44.24 -18.30 -13.37
N PRO A 398 44.98 -18.13 -14.48
CA PRO A 398 44.41 -17.68 -15.75
C PRO A 398 43.84 -18.86 -16.56
N ILE A 399 42.59 -18.74 -16.99
CA ILE A 399 41.98 -19.62 -18.02
C ILE A 399 41.91 -18.80 -19.31
N SER A 400 42.65 -19.24 -20.33
CA SER A 400 42.65 -18.67 -21.69
C SER A 400 41.37 -19.07 -22.45
N PRO A 401 40.77 -18.15 -23.24
CA PRO A 401 39.84 -18.53 -24.30
C PRO A 401 40.45 -18.36 -25.72
N PRO A 402 39.83 -18.98 -26.74
CA PRO A 402 40.51 -19.52 -27.91
C PRO A 402 40.60 -18.57 -29.12
N SER A 403 41.36 -19.05 -30.11
CA SER A 403 41.74 -18.47 -31.40
C SER A 403 40.60 -17.88 -32.24
N LEU A 404 40.89 -16.73 -32.88
CA LEU A 404 40.10 -16.07 -33.92
C LEU A 404 39.82 -16.96 -35.14
N PRO A 405 38.62 -16.90 -35.74
CA PRO A 405 38.41 -17.22 -37.15
C PRO A 405 38.66 -15.97 -38.03
N SER A 406 39.49 -16.16 -39.04
CA SER A 406 39.82 -15.20 -40.10
C SER A 406 38.79 -15.22 -41.22
N HIS A 407 37.91 -14.21 -41.30
CA HIS A 407 37.24 -13.81 -42.55
C HIS A 407 36.99 -12.29 -42.57
N PRO A 408 37.25 -11.61 -43.71
CA PRO A 408 37.10 -10.16 -43.81
C PRO A 408 35.62 -9.73 -43.82
N ILE A 409 35.32 -8.73 -42.99
CA ILE A 409 34.03 -8.04 -42.88
C ILE A 409 33.80 -7.23 -44.16
N SER A 410 32.67 -7.44 -44.84
CA SER A 410 32.22 -6.57 -45.94
C SER A 410 31.75 -5.20 -45.40
N PRO A 411 32.00 -4.08 -46.10
CA PRO A 411 31.57 -2.77 -45.65
C PRO A 411 30.04 -2.62 -45.66
N PRO A 412 29.46 -1.81 -44.76
CA PRO A 412 28.02 -1.61 -44.67
C PRO A 412 27.45 -0.90 -45.91
N SER A 413 26.26 -1.31 -46.33
CA SER A 413 25.50 -0.70 -47.42
C SER A 413 25.11 0.75 -47.11
N PRO A 414 24.99 1.64 -48.12
CA PRO A 414 24.61 3.03 -47.90
C PRO A 414 23.15 3.16 -47.40
N PRO A 415 22.83 4.23 -46.65
CA PRO A 415 21.50 4.43 -46.09
C PRO A 415 20.44 4.63 -47.18
N SER A 416 19.26 4.05 -46.97
CA SER A 416 18.09 4.20 -47.83
C SER A 416 17.62 5.66 -47.91
N PRO A 417 17.06 6.11 -49.06
CA PRO A 417 16.54 7.47 -49.19
C PRO A 417 15.33 7.73 -48.27
N PRO A 418 15.08 8.99 -47.87
CA PRO A 418 14.00 9.33 -46.96
C PRO A 418 12.62 8.97 -47.54
N LEU A 419 11.76 8.43 -46.67
CA LEU A 419 10.37 8.07 -46.97
C LEU A 419 9.59 9.30 -47.47
N LEU A 420 8.80 9.10 -48.53
CA LEU A 420 7.85 10.10 -49.04
C LEU A 420 6.79 10.44 -47.97
N PRO A 421 6.24 11.67 -47.97
CA PRO A 421 5.20 12.06 -47.01
C PRO A 421 3.93 11.22 -47.17
N LEU A 422 3.34 10.83 -46.03
CA LEU A 422 2.02 10.17 -45.97
C LEU A 422 0.94 11.04 -46.64
N PRO A 423 0.00 10.45 -47.41
CA PRO A 423 -1.15 11.18 -47.93
C PRO A 423 -2.07 11.66 -46.79
N PRO A 424 -2.76 12.81 -46.96
CA PRO A 424 -3.63 13.36 -45.92
C PRO A 424 -4.83 12.44 -45.64
N PRO A 425 -5.37 12.47 -44.41
CA PRO A 425 -6.52 11.64 -44.03
C PRO A 425 -7.76 12.00 -44.86
N LEU A 426 -8.44 10.97 -45.36
CA LEU A 426 -9.73 11.08 -46.05
C LEU A 426 -10.76 11.78 -45.13
N GLN A 427 -11.43 12.79 -45.68
CA GLN A 427 -12.51 13.51 -45.00
C GLN A 427 -13.68 12.56 -44.64
N PRO A 428 -14.32 12.75 -43.46
CA PRO A 428 -15.53 12.03 -43.13
C PRO A 428 -16.70 12.46 -44.04
N SER A 429 -17.44 11.46 -44.54
CA SER A 429 -18.62 11.66 -45.38
C SER A 429 -19.72 12.46 -44.66
N PRO A 430 -20.51 13.29 -45.37
CA PRO A 430 -21.58 14.06 -44.76
C PRO A 430 -22.74 13.16 -44.28
N PRO A 431 -23.47 13.56 -43.22
CA PRO A 431 -24.62 12.80 -42.73
C PRO A 431 -25.79 12.88 -43.71
N ALA A 432 -26.51 11.77 -43.86
CA ALA A 432 -27.71 11.68 -44.69
C ALA A 432 -28.82 12.61 -44.19
N SER A 433 -29.46 13.33 -45.12
CA SER A 433 -30.65 14.15 -44.86
C SER A 433 -31.85 13.33 -44.37
N PRO A 434 -32.73 13.91 -43.54
CA PRO A 434 -33.87 13.19 -42.96
C PRO A 434 -35.01 13.01 -43.97
N MET A 435 -35.51 11.77 -44.10
CA MET A 435 -36.73 11.45 -44.86
C MET A 435 -38.00 11.90 -44.11
N HIS A 436 -38.97 12.35 -44.90
CA HIS A 436 -40.33 12.73 -44.53
C HIS A 436 -41.12 11.62 -43.77
N PRO A 437 -42.15 12.00 -42.97
CA PRO A 437 -42.86 11.11 -42.06
C PRO A 437 -43.79 10.12 -42.79
N GLN A 438 -43.70 8.83 -42.43
CA GLN A 438 -44.62 7.79 -42.88
C GLN A 438 -45.87 7.71 -41.99
N VAL A 439 -47.00 7.47 -42.64
CA VAL A 439 -48.35 7.22 -42.12
C VAL A 439 -48.40 5.95 -41.24
N PRO A 440 -49.16 5.90 -40.14
CA PRO A 440 -49.20 4.73 -39.25
C PRO A 440 -50.07 3.58 -39.78
N SER A 441 -49.55 2.36 -39.66
CA SER A 441 -50.22 1.08 -39.99
C SER A 441 -51.21 0.61 -38.90
N PRO A 442 -52.26 -0.18 -39.24
CA PRO A 442 -53.27 -0.65 -38.29
C PRO A 442 -52.79 -1.83 -37.40
N PRO A 443 -53.44 -2.07 -36.24
CA PRO A 443 -52.95 -3.00 -35.23
C PRO A 443 -53.19 -4.49 -35.57
N PRO A 444 -52.36 -5.42 -35.05
CA PRO A 444 -52.48 -6.86 -35.34
C PRO A 444 -53.53 -7.58 -34.47
N ARG A 445 -54.10 -8.65 -35.04
CA ARG A 445 -55.03 -9.60 -34.38
C ARG A 445 -54.34 -10.44 -33.29
N PRO A 446 -55.10 -10.96 -32.29
CA PRO A 446 -54.55 -11.72 -31.17
C PRO A 446 -54.20 -13.18 -31.52
N SER A 447 -53.11 -13.66 -30.94
CA SER A 447 -52.56 -15.03 -31.07
C SER A 447 -53.28 -16.06 -30.16
N PRO A 448 -53.22 -17.37 -30.50
CA PRO A 448 -53.99 -18.42 -29.82
C PRO A 448 -53.35 -18.98 -28.53
N ARG A 449 -54.18 -19.61 -27.69
CA ARG A 449 -53.84 -20.21 -26.38
C ARG A 449 -52.84 -21.38 -26.48
N PRO A 450 -51.95 -21.58 -25.48
CA PRO A 450 -51.21 -22.82 -25.31
C PRO A 450 -51.95 -23.87 -24.45
N PHE A 451 -51.79 -25.15 -24.82
CA PHE A 451 -52.25 -26.37 -24.13
C PHE A 451 -51.24 -26.83 -23.03
N PRO A 452 -51.61 -27.78 -22.13
CA PRO A 452 -51.18 -27.81 -20.73
C PRO A 452 -49.93 -28.66 -20.43
N SER A 453 -49.27 -28.33 -19.31
CA SER A 453 -48.18 -29.10 -18.69
C SER A 453 -48.70 -30.26 -17.81
N PRO A 454 -47.97 -31.39 -17.69
CA PRO A 454 -48.40 -32.52 -16.85
C PRO A 454 -47.98 -32.37 -15.37
N HIS A 455 -48.86 -32.85 -14.49
CA HIS A 455 -48.75 -32.95 -13.03
C HIS A 455 -47.56 -33.80 -12.54
N PRO A 456 -47.19 -33.63 -11.24
CA PRO A 456 -47.45 -34.75 -10.33
C PRO A 456 -48.12 -34.36 -8.99
N SER A 457 -49.02 -35.27 -8.60
CA SER A 457 -49.68 -35.63 -7.33
C SER A 457 -49.34 -34.93 -6.00
N SER A 458 -50.39 -34.53 -5.28
CA SER A 458 -50.43 -34.13 -3.86
C SER A 458 -50.26 -35.32 -2.88
N PRO A 459 -50.05 -35.08 -1.55
CA PRO A 459 -51.23 -35.11 -0.66
C PRO A 459 -51.23 -34.15 0.56
N ARG A 460 -52.44 -33.64 0.86
CA ARG A 460 -53.15 -33.40 2.15
C ARG A 460 -52.52 -32.63 3.35
N LEU A 461 -53.28 -31.62 3.80
CA LEU A 461 -53.28 -30.88 5.10
C LEU A 461 -53.73 -31.80 6.28
N PHE A 462 -53.33 -31.68 7.56
CA PHE A 462 -53.44 -30.64 8.64
C PHE A 462 -52.75 -31.24 9.94
N PRO A 463 -52.77 -30.64 11.16
CA PRO A 463 -52.31 -29.34 11.69
C PRO A 463 -51.29 -29.46 12.87
N SER A 464 -50.86 -28.32 13.43
CA SER A 464 -49.91 -28.06 14.54
C SER A 464 -50.13 -28.79 15.88
N PRO A 465 -49.14 -28.74 16.80
CA PRO A 465 -49.43 -28.10 18.10
C PRO A 465 -48.31 -27.22 18.72
N ARG A 466 -48.74 -26.51 19.77
CA ARG A 466 -48.15 -25.41 20.55
C ARG A 466 -47.05 -25.78 21.56
N MET A 467 -46.35 -24.71 21.97
CA MET A 467 -45.52 -24.49 23.17
C MET A 467 -45.98 -25.15 24.48
N SER A 468 -44.99 -25.61 25.27
CA SER A 468 -44.93 -25.43 26.73
C SER A 468 -43.53 -25.79 27.30
N SER A 469 -42.96 -24.91 28.14
CA SER A 469 -41.85 -25.14 29.10
C SER A 469 -42.43 -25.23 30.53
N PRO A 470 -41.69 -25.35 31.68
CA PRO A 470 -40.27 -25.65 31.92
C PRO A 470 -39.93 -26.65 33.11
N ARG A 471 -38.68 -27.18 33.12
CA ARG A 471 -37.77 -27.56 34.27
C ARG A 471 -38.22 -28.62 35.32
N PRO A 472 -37.35 -29.21 36.19
CA PRO A 472 -35.96 -28.84 36.58
C PRO A 472 -34.87 -29.96 36.73
N PHE A 473 -33.61 -29.50 36.83
CA PHE A 473 -32.43 -29.99 37.60
C PHE A 473 -32.00 -31.48 37.61
N LEU A 474 -30.77 -31.75 37.13
CA LEU A 474 -29.61 -32.26 37.92
C LEU A 474 -28.34 -32.40 37.05
N SER A 475 -27.23 -31.87 37.55
CA SER A 475 -25.83 -32.04 37.11
C SER A 475 -25.08 -32.86 38.19
N PRO A 476 -23.77 -33.20 38.07
CA PRO A 476 -22.90 -33.40 36.90
C PRO A 476 -22.09 -34.73 36.97
N ARG A 477 -21.40 -35.15 35.89
CA ARG A 477 -20.15 -35.95 36.00
C ARG A 477 -19.27 -35.85 34.74
N THR A 478 -18.10 -35.26 34.98
CA THR A 478 -16.76 -35.40 34.38
C THR A 478 -16.49 -36.46 33.30
N SER A 479 -15.83 -36.05 32.19
CA SER A 479 -14.73 -36.82 31.56
C SER A 479 -13.92 -35.97 30.56
N SER A 480 -12.60 -35.99 30.75
CA SER A 480 -11.52 -35.29 30.02
C SER A 480 -11.27 -35.80 28.58
N PRO A 481 -10.43 -35.09 27.77
CA PRO A 481 -10.43 -35.17 26.30
C PRO A 481 -9.46 -36.21 25.69
N ARG A 482 -9.77 -36.56 24.44
CA ARG A 482 -9.11 -37.57 23.59
C ARG A 482 -7.83 -36.99 22.91
N PRO A 483 -6.73 -37.76 22.77
CA PRO A 483 -5.46 -37.27 22.19
C PRO A 483 -5.44 -37.28 20.64
N PRO A 484 -4.54 -36.49 20.00
CA PRO A 484 -4.42 -36.38 18.54
C PRO A 484 -3.63 -37.53 17.89
N PRO A 485 -3.81 -37.79 16.58
CA PRO A 485 -3.14 -38.90 15.88
C PRO A 485 -1.70 -38.59 15.45
N SER A 486 -0.84 -39.61 15.51
CA SER A 486 0.58 -39.62 15.15
C SER A 486 0.84 -39.76 13.63
N PRO A 487 2.02 -39.35 13.13
CA PRO A 487 2.31 -39.22 11.69
C PRO A 487 2.73 -40.53 10.99
N ARG A 488 2.44 -40.61 9.68
CA ARG A 488 2.82 -41.72 8.77
C ARG A 488 4.33 -41.75 8.46
N PRO A 489 4.93 -42.92 8.19
CA PRO A 489 6.36 -43.06 7.90
C PRO A 489 6.73 -42.73 6.44
N ALA A 490 7.98 -42.28 6.28
CA ALA A 490 8.61 -41.81 5.04
C ALA A 490 8.88 -42.93 4.02
N SER A 491 8.70 -42.60 2.74
CA SER A 491 8.99 -43.44 1.57
C SER A 491 10.48 -43.43 1.17
N ARG A 492 11.01 -44.63 0.87
CA ARG A 492 12.37 -44.93 0.39
C ARG A 492 12.75 -44.26 -0.95
N PRO A 493 14.03 -43.95 -1.21
CA PRO A 493 14.54 -43.48 -2.50
C PRO A 493 14.84 -44.62 -3.51
N PRO A 494 14.89 -44.34 -4.82
CA PRO A 494 15.11 -45.34 -5.88
C PRO A 494 16.61 -45.68 -6.11
N PRO A 495 16.93 -46.85 -6.71
CA PRO A 495 18.30 -47.34 -6.86
C PRO A 495 19.04 -46.77 -8.09
N SER A 496 20.34 -46.54 -7.91
CA SER A 496 21.31 -46.17 -8.94
C SER A 496 21.68 -47.36 -9.85
N PRO A 497 21.92 -47.18 -11.16
CA PRO A 497 22.44 -48.23 -12.02
C PRO A 497 23.98 -48.24 -12.05
N ARG A 498 24.56 -49.44 -12.02
CA ARG A 498 25.91 -49.82 -12.42
C ARG A 498 25.85 -51.26 -12.96
N PRO A 499 26.83 -51.74 -13.75
CA PRO A 499 28.11 -51.11 -14.12
C PRO A 499 28.07 -50.33 -15.43
#